data_AF-A0A662PL97-F1
#
_entry.id   AF-A0A662PL97-F1
#
_cell.length_a   1.000
_cell.length_b   1.000
_cell.length_c   1.000
_cell.angle_alpha   90.00
_cell.angle_beta   90.00
_cell.angle_gamma   90.00
#
_symmetry.space_group_name_H-M   'P 1'
#
loop_
_entity.id
_entity.type
_entity.pdbx_description
1 polymer ?
#
loop_
_entity_poly.entity_id
_entity_poly.type
_entity_poly.pdbx_seq_one_letter_code
_entity_poly.pdbx_strand_id
1 'polypeptide(L)'
;RGFFLSERAIRYHLRLLEEKGFVEGHEKAGRTITKAGLEELSRALAYERVGSILTKYLTLAYNVTYDPDRDQGEVVSNVIMIDKRYLDDAVKIIVNLLEAGLLPSPYVKILDEEEEYRDVAVPKGKTAILTVCNLTIDGVLIHSGIPLILKYGGLVQFLKWKPLRFVDLISYEHSTVHPLEIFVYKRATSILRILESGSGMITANMREIPAAAREDVLKMLEKLKAKGWGGIIAFGMPNEPILGVPVSMDRCGLSMIGGMTPAAAMMEAGIHVETFAPHCLTRIRDMEIVTKLT
;
A
#
# COMPACT_ATOMS: atom_id res chain seq x y z
N ARG A 1 27.12 -3.93 1.29
CA ARG A 1 28.59 -3.93 1.46
C ARG A 1 28.91 -3.13 2.72
N GLY A 2 29.67 -3.69 3.66
CA GLY A 2 30.21 -2.87 4.76
C GLY A 2 31.38 -2.04 4.26
N PHE A 3 31.47 -0.78 4.68
CA PHE A 3 32.63 0.06 4.40
C PHE A 3 33.58 -0.01 5.61
N PHE A 4 34.84 -0.39 5.37
CA PHE A 4 35.90 -0.24 6.37
C PHE A 4 36.33 1.23 6.40
N LEU A 5 35.69 2.03 7.25
CA LEU A 5 36.01 3.43 7.45
C LEU A 5 36.81 3.60 8.75
N SER A 6 37.94 4.30 8.66
CA SER A 6 38.67 4.72 9.86
C SER A 6 37.88 5.80 10.61
N GLU A 7 38.05 5.88 11.93
CA GLU A 7 37.41 6.91 12.76
C GLU A 7 37.74 8.34 12.26
N ARG A 8 38.95 8.52 11.71
CA ARG A 8 39.37 9.79 11.07
C ARG A 8 38.56 10.10 9.81
N ALA A 9 38.34 9.11 8.94
CA ALA A 9 37.53 9.27 7.74
C ALA A 9 36.07 9.59 8.10
N ILE A 10 35.51 8.90 9.10
CA ILE A 10 34.14 9.17 9.59
C ILE A 10 34.03 10.62 10.09
N ARG A 11 34.94 11.05 10.97
CA ARG A 11 34.94 12.44 11.49
C ARG A 11 35.09 13.47 10.38
N TYR A 12 35.94 13.20 9.40
CA TYR A 12 36.13 14.09 8.25
C TYR A 12 34.84 14.25 7.43
N HIS A 13 34.17 13.16 7.07
CA HIS A 13 32.93 13.22 6.31
C HIS A 13 31.77 13.85 7.10
N LEU A 14 31.67 13.58 8.41
CA LEU A 14 30.66 14.23 9.26
C LEU A 14 30.87 15.75 9.32
N ARG A 15 32.12 16.22 9.40
CA ARG A 15 32.43 17.66 9.35
C ARG A 15 32.03 18.30 8.02
N LEU A 16 32.29 17.62 6.90
CA LEU A 16 31.85 18.08 5.58
C LEU A 16 30.32 18.16 5.46
N LEU A 17 29.59 17.24 6.09
CA LEU A 17 28.12 17.27 6.11
C LEU A 17 27.60 18.44 6.98
N GLU A 18 28.27 18.74 8.10
CA GLU A 18 27.98 19.92 8.94
C GLU A 18 28.25 21.22 8.18
N GLU A 19 29.40 21.34 7.50
CA GLU A 19 29.76 22.51 6.67
C GLU A 19 28.77 22.76 5.53
N LYS A 20 28.18 21.68 4.98
CA LYS A 20 27.12 21.75 3.96
C LYS A 20 25.74 22.03 4.53
N GLY A 21 25.58 22.11 5.86
CA GLY A 21 24.30 22.32 6.53
C GLY A 21 23.34 21.13 6.45
N PHE A 22 23.84 19.94 6.13
CA PHE A 22 23.02 18.72 6.02
C PHE A 22 22.82 18.01 7.35
N VAL A 23 23.71 18.23 8.31
CA VAL A 23 23.57 17.72 9.67
C VAL A 23 23.94 18.81 10.66
N GLU A 24 23.34 18.76 11.85
CA GLU A 24 23.63 19.64 12.97
C GLU A 24 24.36 18.84 14.06
N GLY A 25 25.48 19.38 14.53
CA GLY A 25 26.37 18.69 15.47
C GLY A 25 25.92 18.79 16.92
N HIS A 26 25.93 17.65 17.62
CA HIS A 26 25.64 17.55 19.07
C HIS A 26 26.87 17.07 19.85
N GLU A 27 28.03 17.66 19.61
CA GLU A 27 29.30 17.30 20.26
C GLU A 27 29.56 15.76 20.33
N LYS A 28 29.43 15.15 21.52
CA LYS A 28 29.63 13.72 21.78
C LYS A 28 28.39 12.85 21.55
N ALA A 29 27.20 13.45 21.44
CA ALA A 29 25.93 12.74 21.25
C ALA A 29 25.65 12.38 19.79
N GLY A 30 26.45 12.88 18.84
CA GLY A 30 26.32 12.58 17.42
C GLY A 30 25.87 13.80 16.62
N ARG A 31 25.06 13.56 15.60
CA ARG A 31 24.52 14.60 14.71
C ARG A 31 23.06 14.32 14.39
N THR A 32 22.27 15.37 14.22
CA THR A 32 20.90 15.27 13.70
C THR A 32 20.87 15.71 12.24
N ILE A 33 20.16 14.97 11.39
CA ILE A 33 20.01 15.35 9.98
C ILE A 33 19.08 16.57 9.90
N THR A 34 19.50 17.62 9.20
CA THR A 34 18.67 18.82 9.00
C THR A 34 17.62 18.57 7.92
N LYS A 35 16.65 19.48 7.77
CA LYS A 35 15.71 19.43 6.63
C LYS A 35 16.43 19.38 5.27
N ALA A 36 17.48 20.20 5.11
CA ALA A 36 18.29 20.20 3.89
C ALA A 36 19.03 18.87 3.68
N GLY A 37 19.50 18.24 4.75
CA GLY A 37 20.12 16.91 4.68
C GLY A 37 19.13 15.80 4.34
N LEU A 38 17.90 15.86 4.87
CA LEU A 38 16.83 14.93 4.49
C LEU A 38 16.44 15.11 3.01
N GLU A 39 16.38 16.36 2.54
CA GLU A 39 16.15 16.67 1.14
C GLU A 39 17.28 16.16 0.23
N GLU A 40 18.54 16.31 0.63
CA GLU A 40 19.69 15.76 -0.10
C GLU A 40 19.64 14.23 -0.13
N LEU A 41 19.37 13.57 0.99
CA LEU A 41 19.18 12.11 1.04
C LEU A 41 18.02 11.64 0.15
N SER A 42 16.97 12.45 0.03
CA SER A 42 15.83 12.17 -0.85
C SER A 42 16.14 12.34 -2.35
N ARG A 43 17.28 12.94 -2.71
CA ARG A 43 17.71 13.15 -4.11
C ARG A 43 18.95 12.33 -4.47
N ALA A 44 19.85 12.13 -3.53
CA ALA A 44 21.08 11.37 -3.70
C ALA A 44 20.79 9.86 -3.88
N LEU A 45 21.73 9.16 -4.53
CA LEU A 45 21.77 7.69 -4.63
C LEU A 45 20.47 7.07 -5.19
N ALA A 46 19.83 7.74 -6.15
CA ALA A 46 18.57 7.29 -6.74
C ALA A 46 18.63 5.83 -7.23
N TYR A 47 19.76 5.42 -7.84
CA TYR A 47 19.96 4.04 -8.27
C TYR A 47 20.02 3.05 -7.10
N GLU A 48 20.67 3.41 -5.98
CA GLU A 48 20.74 2.55 -4.79
C GLU A 48 19.40 2.45 -4.05
N ARG A 49 18.46 3.37 -4.34
CA ARG A 49 17.10 3.35 -3.82
C ARG A 49 16.12 2.55 -4.67
N VAL A 50 16.52 2.12 -5.86
CA VAL A 50 15.71 1.22 -6.69
C VAL A 50 15.44 -0.07 -5.89
N GLY A 51 14.18 -0.46 -5.79
CA GLY A 51 13.77 -1.64 -5.01
C GLY A 51 13.70 -1.42 -3.49
N SER A 52 14.13 -0.28 -2.95
CA SER A 52 14.02 0.01 -1.50
C SER A 52 12.57 0.02 -1.01
N ILE A 53 11.64 0.47 -1.88
CA ILE A 53 10.20 0.44 -1.61
C ILE A 53 9.68 -0.99 -1.55
N LEU A 54 10.11 -1.85 -2.47
CA LEU A 54 9.75 -3.26 -2.47
C LEU A 54 10.19 -3.93 -1.17
N THR A 55 11.43 -3.69 -0.73
CA THR A 55 11.92 -4.20 0.56
C THR A 55 11.07 -3.71 1.73
N LYS A 56 10.71 -2.41 1.77
CA LYS A 56 9.80 -1.88 2.81
C LYS A 56 8.46 -2.62 2.82
N TYR A 57 7.90 -2.93 1.65
CA TYR A 57 6.60 -3.61 1.55
C TYR A 57 6.68 -5.06 1.99
N LEU A 58 7.74 -5.76 1.59
CA LEU A 58 7.99 -7.14 2.01
C LEU A 58 8.21 -7.20 3.53
N THR A 59 8.90 -6.22 4.13
CA THR A 59 9.03 -6.13 5.60
C THR A 59 7.68 -5.94 6.27
N LEU A 60 6.81 -5.08 5.74
CA LEU A 60 5.46 -4.89 6.28
C LEU A 60 4.62 -6.18 6.16
N ALA A 61 4.63 -6.82 4.99
CA ALA A 61 3.93 -8.07 4.75
C ALA A 61 4.46 -9.20 5.66
N TYR A 62 5.77 -9.28 5.87
CA TYR A 62 6.39 -10.24 6.79
C TYR A 62 5.94 -10.03 8.24
N ASN A 63 5.72 -8.79 8.68
CA ASN A 63 5.27 -8.49 10.03
C ASN A 63 3.75 -8.64 10.25
N VAL A 64 2.98 -8.98 9.21
CA VAL A 64 1.56 -9.32 9.36
C VAL A 64 1.41 -10.52 10.27
N THR A 65 0.46 -10.47 11.20
CA THR A 65 0.14 -11.59 12.10
C THR A 65 -1.32 -12.00 12.03
N TYR A 66 -2.06 -11.45 11.06
CA TYR A 66 -3.46 -11.78 10.85
C TYR A 66 -3.65 -13.26 10.49
N ASP A 67 -4.50 -13.92 11.26
CA ASP A 67 -4.87 -15.32 11.09
C ASP A 67 -6.35 -15.40 10.65
N PRO A 68 -6.65 -15.86 9.42
CA PRO A 68 -8.02 -15.96 8.93
C PRO A 68 -8.86 -17.02 9.67
N ASP A 69 -8.27 -18.01 10.33
CA ASP A 69 -9.02 -19.00 11.10
C ASP A 69 -9.56 -18.37 12.41
N ARG A 70 -8.79 -17.45 13.00
CA ARG A 70 -9.14 -16.75 14.25
C ARG A 70 -9.75 -15.38 14.07
N ASP A 71 -9.63 -14.79 12.87
CA ASP A 71 -10.05 -13.41 12.55
C ASP A 71 -9.41 -12.37 13.49
N GLN A 72 -8.12 -12.55 13.77
CA GLN A 72 -7.36 -11.76 14.75
C GLN A 72 -5.91 -11.59 14.28
N GLY A 73 -5.25 -10.54 14.78
CA GLY A 73 -3.84 -10.24 14.51
C GLY A 73 -3.65 -8.82 14.00
N GLU A 74 -2.47 -8.57 13.45
CA GLU A 74 -2.08 -7.28 12.87
C GLU A 74 -2.09 -7.30 11.35
N VAL A 75 -2.63 -6.23 10.78
CA VAL A 75 -2.78 -5.99 9.34
C VAL A 75 -2.02 -4.75 8.94
N VAL A 76 -1.58 -4.68 7.68
CA VAL A 76 -0.97 -3.46 7.13
C VAL A 76 -2.08 -2.48 6.81
N SER A 77 -1.95 -1.24 7.29
CA SER A 77 -2.91 -0.15 7.03
C SER A 77 -2.31 0.94 6.14
N ASN A 78 -3.16 1.50 5.30
CA ASN A 78 -2.95 2.80 4.67
C ASN A 78 -3.57 3.86 5.57
N VAL A 79 -3.01 5.07 5.57
CA VAL A 79 -3.51 6.21 6.33
C VAL A 79 -4.00 7.27 5.34
N ILE A 80 -5.23 7.74 5.53
CA ILE A 80 -5.87 8.75 4.70
C ILE A 80 -6.28 9.90 5.62
N MET A 81 -5.59 11.03 5.53
CA MET A 81 -5.91 12.23 6.30
C MET A 81 -6.72 13.20 5.45
N ILE A 82 -7.83 13.68 6.02
CA ILE A 82 -8.76 14.61 5.39
C ILE A 82 -9.19 15.69 6.40
N ASP A 83 -9.77 16.77 5.90
CA ASP A 83 -10.47 17.73 6.77
C ASP A 83 -11.67 17.04 7.43
N LYS A 84 -11.84 17.24 8.74
CA LYS A 84 -12.85 16.57 9.57
C LYS A 84 -14.28 16.74 9.03
N ARG A 85 -14.56 17.87 8.35
CA ARG A 85 -15.89 18.14 7.78
C ARG A 85 -16.32 17.16 6.69
N TYR A 86 -15.38 16.41 6.10
CA TYR A 86 -15.64 15.44 5.04
C TYR A 86 -15.71 13.99 5.54
N LEU A 87 -15.66 13.75 6.85
CA LEU A 87 -15.64 12.40 7.41
C LEU A 87 -16.84 11.56 6.94
N ASP A 88 -18.06 12.11 7.04
CA ASP A 88 -19.27 11.38 6.67
C ASP A 88 -19.29 11.00 5.17
N ASP A 89 -18.85 11.92 4.31
CA ASP A 89 -18.77 11.66 2.86
C ASP A 89 -17.68 10.62 2.55
N ALA A 90 -16.55 10.69 3.26
CA ALA A 90 -15.47 9.71 3.13
C ALA A 90 -15.91 8.31 3.58
N VAL A 91 -16.63 8.19 4.70
CA VAL A 91 -17.17 6.91 5.18
C VAL A 91 -18.16 6.33 4.16
N LYS A 92 -19.08 7.14 3.62
CA LYS A 92 -20.02 6.70 2.57
C LYS A 92 -19.28 6.16 1.33
N ILE A 93 -18.21 6.85 0.89
CA ILE A 93 -17.39 6.37 -0.22
C ILE A 93 -16.76 5.01 0.10
N ILE A 94 -16.21 4.82 1.30
CA ILE A 94 -15.59 3.55 1.70
C ILE A 94 -16.64 2.43 1.75
N VAL A 95 -17.83 2.69 2.28
CA VAL A 95 -18.93 1.71 2.30
C VAL A 95 -19.31 1.30 0.88
N ASN A 96 -19.53 2.26 -0.02
CA ASN A 96 -19.85 1.98 -1.42
C ASN A 96 -18.76 1.15 -2.12
N LEU A 97 -17.48 1.43 -1.82
CA LEU A 97 -16.35 0.66 -2.34
C LEU A 97 -16.32 -0.76 -1.79
N LEU A 98 -16.65 -0.96 -0.51
CA LEU A 98 -16.73 -2.28 0.10
C LEU A 98 -17.85 -3.11 -0.54
N GLU A 99 -19.06 -2.55 -0.64
CA GLU A 99 -20.23 -3.21 -1.22
C GLU A 99 -20.01 -3.59 -2.69
N ALA A 100 -19.27 -2.75 -3.43
CA ALA A 100 -18.84 -3.02 -4.79
C ALA A 100 -17.70 -4.06 -4.92
N GLY A 101 -17.17 -4.57 -3.80
CA GLY A 101 -16.05 -5.52 -3.80
C GLY A 101 -14.70 -4.91 -4.18
N LEU A 102 -14.58 -3.58 -4.12
CA LEU A 102 -13.40 -2.81 -4.52
C LEU A 102 -12.45 -2.51 -3.34
N LEU A 103 -12.67 -3.12 -2.17
CA LEU A 103 -11.76 -3.05 -1.02
C LEU A 103 -11.24 -4.44 -0.64
N PRO A 104 -10.02 -4.51 -0.09
CA PRO A 104 -9.45 -5.80 0.33
C PRO A 104 -10.09 -6.34 1.61
N SER A 105 -10.68 -5.49 2.45
CA SER A 105 -11.19 -5.89 3.77
C SER A 105 -12.25 -4.90 4.27
N PRO A 106 -13.17 -5.35 5.16
CA PRO A 106 -14.23 -4.51 5.71
C PRO A 106 -13.77 -3.67 6.92
N TYR A 107 -12.53 -3.86 7.39
CA TYR A 107 -12.04 -3.22 8.60
C TYR A 107 -11.52 -1.80 8.33
N VAL A 108 -11.89 -0.87 9.21
CA VAL A 108 -11.44 0.52 9.19
C VAL A 108 -11.19 1.00 10.61
N LYS A 109 -10.22 1.89 10.80
CA LYS A 109 -10.05 2.63 12.06
C LYS A 109 -10.10 4.12 11.76
N ILE A 110 -10.93 4.84 12.49
CA ILE A 110 -10.99 6.30 12.43
C ILE A 110 -10.25 6.85 13.63
N LEU A 111 -9.47 7.90 13.41
CA LEU A 111 -8.81 8.70 14.42
C LEU A 111 -9.35 10.12 14.32
N ASP A 112 -9.80 10.67 15.45
CA ASP A 112 -10.23 12.06 15.51
C ASP A 112 -9.04 13.02 15.66
N GLU A 113 -9.30 14.32 15.57
CA GLU A 113 -8.30 15.36 15.76
C GLU A 113 -7.54 15.19 17.08
N GLU A 114 -6.22 15.41 17.04
CA GLU A 114 -5.32 15.29 18.20
C GLU A 114 -5.21 13.86 18.78
N GLU A 115 -5.80 12.85 18.15
CA GLU A 115 -5.56 11.45 18.49
C GLU A 115 -4.25 10.93 17.87
N GLU A 116 -3.62 10.00 18.59
CA GLU A 116 -2.42 9.30 18.15
C GLU A 116 -2.67 7.80 18.12
N TYR A 117 -2.13 7.14 17.09
CA TYR A 117 -2.11 5.69 17.01
C TYR A 117 -0.86 5.24 16.26
N ARG A 118 0.01 4.50 16.97
CA ARG A 118 1.32 4.07 16.45
C ARG A 118 2.18 5.27 16.06
N ASP A 119 2.49 5.40 14.77
CA ASP A 119 3.26 6.47 14.13
C ASP A 119 2.37 7.51 13.45
N VAL A 120 1.06 7.43 13.63
CA VAL A 120 0.07 8.38 13.11
C VAL A 120 -0.34 9.34 14.21
N ALA A 121 -0.16 10.64 13.96
CA ALA A 121 -0.68 11.72 14.81
C ALA A 121 -1.59 12.62 13.96
N VAL A 122 -2.83 12.82 14.40
CA VAL A 122 -3.81 13.60 13.64
C VAL A 122 -3.72 15.08 14.03
N PRO A 123 -3.45 16.00 13.09
CA PRO A 123 -3.43 17.42 13.40
C PRO A 123 -4.84 17.97 13.67
N LYS A 124 -4.91 19.06 14.43
CA LYS A 124 -6.16 19.77 14.70
C LYS A 124 -6.93 20.12 13.42
N GLY A 125 -8.26 19.93 13.44
CA GLY A 125 -9.13 20.16 12.28
C GLY A 125 -9.12 19.06 11.21
N LYS A 126 -8.35 17.98 11.41
CA LYS A 126 -8.32 16.82 10.53
C LYS A 126 -8.81 15.56 11.23
N THR A 127 -9.09 14.55 10.43
CA THR A 127 -9.32 13.17 10.86
C THR A 127 -8.46 12.24 10.00
N ALA A 128 -8.07 11.09 10.54
CA ALA A 128 -7.38 10.06 9.78
C ALA A 128 -8.22 8.78 9.70
N ILE A 129 -8.28 8.22 8.50
CA ILE A 129 -8.97 6.96 8.21
C ILE A 129 -7.92 5.92 7.83
N LEU A 130 -7.82 4.88 8.64
CA LEU A 130 -6.94 3.75 8.43
C LEU A 130 -7.71 2.63 7.74
N THR A 131 -7.33 2.33 6.50
CA THR A 131 -7.91 1.24 5.69
C THR A 131 -6.92 0.13 5.50
N VAL A 132 -7.38 -1.11 5.40
CA VAL A 132 -6.49 -2.26 5.23
C VAL A 132 -5.86 -2.28 3.84
N CYS A 133 -4.55 -2.56 3.79
CA CYS A 133 -3.79 -2.74 2.56
C CYS A 133 -3.75 -4.21 2.13
N ASN A 134 -3.75 -4.45 0.81
CA ASN A 134 -3.67 -5.79 0.25
C ASN A 134 -2.32 -6.50 0.51
N LEU A 135 -1.29 -5.78 0.99
CA LEU A 135 -0.08 -6.38 1.56
C LEU A 135 -0.39 -7.30 2.75
N THR A 136 -1.55 -7.14 3.39
CA THR A 136 -1.99 -8.07 4.42
C THR A 136 -2.29 -9.45 3.85
N ILE A 137 -2.94 -9.52 2.68
CA ILE A 137 -3.16 -10.79 1.97
C ILE A 137 -1.81 -11.39 1.58
N ASP A 138 -0.87 -10.56 1.13
CA ASP A 138 0.49 -11.01 0.84
C ASP A 138 1.16 -11.62 2.08
N GLY A 139 1.03 -10.98 3.25
CA GLY A 139 1.55 -11.49 4.52
C GLY A 139 0.95 -12.84 4.94
N VAL A 140 -0.37 -12.99 4.83
CA VAL A 140 -1.07 -14.26 5.12
C VAL A 140 -0.55 -15.39 4.23
N LEU A 141 -0.36 -15.13 2.94
CA LEU A 141 0.17 -16.12 1.99
C LEU A 141 1.63 -16.46 2.31
N ILE A 142 2.47 -15.47 2.60
CA ILE A 142 3.89 -15.67 2.99
C ILE A 142 3.99 -16.58 4.23
N HIS A 143 3.21 -16.29 5.27
CA HIS A 143 3.20 -17.09 6.51
C HIS A 143 2.61 -18.49 6.32
N SER A 144 1.84 -18.70 5.26
CA SER A 144 1.36 -20.02 4.84
C SER A 144 2.39 -20.79 4.00
N GLY A 145 3.61 -20.29 3.86
CA GLY A 145 4.68 -20.92 3.09
C GLY A 145 4.60 -20.67 1.58
N ILE A 146 3.75 -19.73 1.13
CA ILE A 146 3.55 -19.43 -0.28
C ILE A 146 4.46 -18.26 -0.68
N PRO A 147 5.45 -18.46 -1.55
CA PRO A 147 6.30 -17.37 -2.02
C PRO A 147 5.55 -16.46 -3.00
N LEU A 148 5.77 -15.16 -2.88
CA LEU A 148 5.13 -14.13 -3.70
C LEU A 148 6.18 -13.24 -4.37
N ILE A 149 5.92 -12.88 -5.63
CA ILE A 149 6.82 -12.02 -6.40
C ILE A 149 6.02 -10.82 -6.87
N LEU A 150 6.18 -9.67 -6.19
CA LEU A 150 5.53 -8.43 -6.58
C LEU A 150 6.16 -7.89 -7.87
N LYS A 151 5.38 -7.84 -8.95
CA LYS A 151 5.88 -7.46 -10.28
C LYS A 151 5.58 -6.01 -10.61
N TYR A 152 4.30 -5.66 -10.61
CA TYR A 152 3.82 -4.38 -11.15
C TYR A 152 2.71 -3.77 -10.31
N GLY A 153 2.69 -2.44 -10.24
CA GLY A 153 1.51 -1.65 -9.93
C GLY A 153 1.07 -0.90 -11.18
N GLY A 154 -0.23 -0.75 -11.39
CA GLY A 154 -0.75 -0.20 -12.63
C GLY A 154 -2.21 0.25 -12.54
N LEU A 155 -2.74 0.62 -13.70
CA LEU A 155 -4.12 1.03 -13.89
C LEU A 155 -4.86 -0.04 -14.70
N VAL A 156 -5.97 -0.53 -14.16
CA VAL A 156 -6.82 -1.54 -14.80
C VAL A 156 -8.11 -0.90 -15.29
N GLN A 157 -8.46 -1.22 -16.53
CA GLN A 157 -9.72 -0.83 -17.14
C GLN A 157 -10.83 -1.80 -16.74
N PHE A 158 -11.93 -1.28 -16.24
CA PHE A 158 -13.18 -1.98 -16.00
C PHE A 158 -14.21 -1.63 -17.07
N LEU A 159 -14.96 -2.64 -17.51
CA LEU A 159 -16.11 -2.48 -18.39
C LEU A 159 -17.25 -3.38 -17.90
N LYS A 160 -18.40 -2.78 -17.57
CA LYS A 160 -19.58 -3.50 -17.05
C LYS A 160 -19.23 -4.48 -15.93
N TRP A 161 -18.53 -4.00 -14.91
CA TRP A 161 -18.06 -4.74 -13.73
C TRP A 161 -17.03 -5.84 -14.01
N LYS A 162 -16.49 -5.90 -15.23
CA LYS A 162 -15.44 -6.86 -15.59
C LYS A 162 -14.10 -6.16 -15.77
N PRO A 163 -13.04 -6.62 -15.08
CA PRO A 163 -11.68 -6.16 -15.35
C PRO A 163 -11.24 -6.67 -16.72
N LEU A 164 -10.75 -5.78 -17.58
CA LEU A 164 -10.36 -6.12 -18.95
C LEU A 164 -8.85 -6.33 -19.06
N ARG A 165 -8.09 -5.29 -18.74
CA ARG A 165 -6.63 -5.27 -18.90
C ARG A 165 -5.98 -4.18 -18.07
N PHE A 166 -4.70 -4.35 -17.79
CA PHE A 166 -3.84 -3.23 -17.46
C PHE A 166 -3.65 -2.34 -18.69
N VAL A 167 -3.75 -1.03 -18.50
CA VAL A 167 -3.44 -0.04 -19.55
C VAL A 167 -2.09 0.64 -19.33
N ASP A 168 -1.65 0.70 -18.08
CA ASP A 168 -0.37 1.27 -17.67
C ASP A 168 0.21 0.43 -16.54
N LEU A 169 1.54 0.26 -16.53
CA LEU A 169 2.27 -0.55 -15.57
C LEU A 169 3.57 0.14 -15.17
N ILE A 170 3.92 0.00 -13.89
CA ILE A 170 5.22 0.39 -13.36
C ILE A 170 5.74 -0.77 -12.50
N SER A 171 6.98 -1.17 -12.75
CA SER A 171 7.62 -2.27 -12.00
C SER A 171 7.92 -1.85 -10.57
N TYR A 172 7.63 -2.73 -9.60
CA TYR A 172 8.02 -2.52 -8.20
C TYR A 172 9.54 -2.66 -8.00
N GLU A 173 10.15 -3.61 -8.70
CA GLU A 173 11.58 -3.92 -8.57
C GLU A 173 12.47 -2.80 -9.13
N HIS A 174 12.01 -2.13 -10.19
CA HIS A 174 12.79 -1.14 -10.94
C HIS A 174 12.31 0.31 -10.70
N SER A 175 11.63 0.56 -9.58
CA SER A 175 11.14 1.90 -9.23
C SER A 175 11.74 2.41 -7.92
N THR A 176 11.88 3.73 -7.83
CA THR A 176 12.28 4.48 -6.63
C THR A 176 11.09 5.16 -5.93
N VAL A 177 9.91 5.06 -6.54
CA VAL A 177 8.65 5.68 -6.10
C VAL A 177 7.53 4.65 -6.13
N HIS A 178 6.48 4.85 -5.32
CA HIS A 178 5.35 3.94 -5.31
C HIS A 178 4.61 4.00 -6.65
N PRO A 179 4.48 2.87 -7.39
CA PRO A 179 3.76 2.81 -8.68
C PRO A 179 2.36 3.42 -8.65
N LEU A 180 1.53 3.01 -7.68
CA LEU A 180 0.14 3.44 -7.61
C LEU A 180 0.01 4.93 -7.26
N GLU A 181 0.93 5.51 -6.48
CA GLU A 181 0.86 6.92 -6.08
C GLU A 181 0.94 7.82 -7.31
N ILE A 182 1.77 7.44 -8.29
CA ILE A 182 1.88 8.15 -9.56
C ILE A 182 0.52 8.24 -10.26
N PHE A 183 -0.23 7.14 -10.32
CA PHE A 183 -1.53 7.12 -11.01
C PHE A 183 -2.59 7.92 -10.26
N VAL A 184 -2.59 7.86 -8.92
CA VAL A 184 -3.53 8.62 -8.09
C VAL A 184 -3.24 10.12 -8.17
N TYR A 185 -1.98 10.54 -8.01
CA TYR A 185 -1.61 11.96 -8.11
C TYR A 185 -1.80 12.54 -9.51
N LYS A 186 -1.65 11.73 -10.57
CA LYS A 186 -1.99 12.13 -11.94
C LYS A 186 -3.49 12.17 -12.21
N ARG A 187 -4.35 11.82 -11.24
CA ARG A 187 -5.80 11.71 -11.40
C ARG A 187 -6.19 10.80 -12.57
N ALA A 188 -5.48 9.68 -12.71
CA ALA A 188 -5.68 8.73 -13.81
C ALA A 188 -6.83 7.73 -13.57
N THR A 189 -7.44 7.75 -12.38
CA THR A 189 -8.54 6.87 -12.01
C THR A 189 -9.91 7.46 -12.35
N SER A 190 -10.93 6.60 -12.42
CA SER A 190 -12.35 6.97 -12.52
C SER A 190 -13.20 5.95 -11.75
N ILE A 191 -12.86 5.78 -10.48
CA ILE A 191 -13.45 4.81 -9.56
C ILE A 191 -14.92 5.13 -9.28
N LEU A 192 -15.29 6.40 -9.12
CA LEU A 192 -16.69 6.78 -8.91
C LEU A 192 -17.55 6.38 -10.11
N ARG A 193 -17.01 6.49 -11.33
CA ARG A 193 -17.66 6.01 -12.56
C ARG A 193 -17.82 4.49 -12.59
N ILE A 194 -16.89 3.74 -11.99
CA ILE A 194 -17.03 2.29 -11.80
C ILE A 194 -18.20 2.01 -10.86
N LEU A 195 -18.33 2.74 -9.75
CA LEU A 195 -19.48 2.58 -8.84
C LEU A 195 -20.81 2.86 -9.53
N GLU A 196 -20.88 3.88 -10.41
CA GLU A 196 -22.10 4.26 -11.13
C GLU A 196 -22.47 3.31 -12.29
N SER A 197 -21.49 2.85 -13.06
CA SER A 197 -21.72 2.19 -14.37
C SER A 197 -21.00 0.86 -14.56
N GLY A 198 -20.23 0.43 -13.56
CA GLY A 198 -19.30 -0.71 -13.66
C GLY A 198 -18.12 -0.47 -14.59
N SER A 199 -17.92 0.75 -15.10
CA SER A 199 -16.93 1.03 -16.15
C SER A 199 -16.07 2.23 -15.78
N GLY A 200 -14.75 2.10 -15.95
CA GLY A 200 -13.80 3.14 -15.55
C GLY A 200 -12.40 2.58 -15.34
N MET A 201 -11.59 3.29 -14.57
CA MET A 201 -10.17 2.98 -14.35
C MET A 201 -9.88 2.93 -12.85
N ILE A 202 -9.20 1.89 -12.39
CA ILE A 202 -8.84 1.69 -10.98
C ILE A 202 -7.40 1.23 -10.85
N THR A 203 -6.75 1.58 -9.75
CA THR A 203 -5.41 1.08 -9.46
C THR A 203 -5.45 -0.40 -9.07
N ALA A 204 -4.47 -1.16 -9.55
CA ALA A 204 -4.31 -2.56 -9.18
C ALA A 204 -2.82 -2.92 -9.15
N ASN A 205 -2.49 -3.98 -8.45
CA ASN A 205 -1.16 -4.58 -8.48
C ASN A 205 -1.23 -6.02 -8.97
N MET A 206 -0.07 -6.51 -9.40
CA MET A 206 0.11 -7.85 -9.92
C MET A 206 1.30 -8.50 -9.23
N ARG A 207 1.07 -9.71 -8.72
CA ARG A 207 2.12 -10.64 -8.28
C ARG A 207 2.15 -11.85 -9.17
N GLU A 208 3.28 -12.52 -9.15
CA GLU A 208 3.40 -13.89 -9.61
C GLU A 208 3.60 -14.82 -8.41
N ILE A 209 3.05 -16.02 -8.54
CA ILE A 209 3.11 -17.08 -7.54
C ILE A 209 3.54 -18.37 -8.26
N PRO A 210 4.36 -19.26 -7.68
CA PRO A 210 4.65 -20.54 -8.32
C PRO A 210 3.37 -21.32 -8.63
N ALA A 211 3.33 -21.95 -9.81
CA ALA A 211 2.19 -22.75 -10.24
C ALA A 211 1.86 -23.89 -9.24
N ALA A 212 2.88 -24.45 -8.60
CA ALA A 212 2.74 -25.49 -7.58
C ALA A 212 1.93 -25.05 -6.35
N ALA A 213 1.92 -23.75 -6.02
CA ALA A 213 1.21 -23.21 -4.86
C ALA A 213 -0.23 -22.76 -5.18
N ARG A 214 -0.68 -22.88 -6.44
CA ARG A 214 -1.96 -22.31 -6.90
C ARG A 214 -3.18 -22.80 -6.10
N GLU A 215 -3.26 -24.11 -5.87
CA GLU A 215 -4.37 -24.70 -5.11
C GLU A 215 -4.41 -24.22 -3.66
N ASP A 216 -3.25 -24.06 -3.03
CA ASP A 216 -3.17 -23.60 -1.64
C ASP A 216 -3.49 -22.09 -1.53
N VAL A 217 -3.09 -21.30 -2.53
CA VAL A 217 -3.54 -19.91 -2.66
C VAL A 217 -5.07 -19.85 -2.77
N LEU A 218 -5.70 -20.66 -3.63
CA LEU A 218 -7.16 -20.68 -3.77
C LEU A 218 -7.86 -20.95 -2.45
N LYS A 219 -7.42 -22.00 -1.72
CA LYS A 219 -7.97 -22.33 -0.39
C LYS A 219 -7.82 -21.17 0.58
N MET A 220 -6.67 -20.49 0.59
CA MET A 220 -6.42 -19.36 1.47
C MET A 220 -7.28 -18.13 1.11
N LEU A 221 -7.44 -17.85 -0.18
CA LEU A 221 -8.30 -16.77 -0.65
C LEU A 221 -9.77 -17.02 -0.30
N GLU A 222 -10.24 -18.27 -0.40
CA GLU A 222 -11.61 -18.63 0.04
C GLU A 222 -11.78 -18.50 1.56
N LYS A 223 -10.78 -18.88 2.36
CA LYS A 223 -10.80 -18.61 3.82
C LYS A 223 -10.91 -17.13 4.14
N LEU A 224 -10.11 -16.30 3.47
CA LEU A 224 -10.14 -14.84 3.60
C LEU A 224 -11.50 -14.28 3.19
N LYS A 225 -12.04 -14.74 2.06
CA LYS A 225 -13.37 -14.35 1.56
C LYS A 225 -14.49 -14.68 2.53
N ALA A 226 -14.42 -15.82 3.22
CA ALA A 226 -15.37 -16.18 4.28
C ALA A 226 -15.34 -15.20 5.49
N LYS A 227 -14.26 -14.43 5.65
CA LYS A 227 -14.13 -13.34 6.63
C LYS A 227 -14.45 -11.96 6.05
N GLY A 228 -15.01 -11.90 4.85
CA GLY A 228 -15.36 -10.65 4.17
C GLY A 228 -14.19 -9.96 3.46
N TRP A 229 -13.02 -10.61 3.34
CA TRP A 229 -11.93 -10.07 2.54
C TRP A 229 -12.23 -10.18 1.04
N GLY A 230 -11.75 -9.21 0.28
CA GLY A 230 -12.07 -9.05 -1.13
C GLY A 230 -10.93 -8.44 -1.92
N GLY A 231 -11.28 -7.68 -2.96
CA GLY A 231 -10.33 -6.95 -3.77
C GLY A 231 -9.45 -7.82 -4.68
N ILE A 232 -9.68 -9.14 -4.76
CA ILE A 232 -9.05 -9.99 -5.79
C ILE A 232 -9.76 -9.75 -7.12
N ILE A 233 -9.02 -9.27 -8.12
CA ILE A 233 -9.58 -8.91 -9.44
C ILE A 233 -9.51 -10.10 -10.39
N ALA A 234 -8.39 -10.82 -10.36
CA ALA A 234 -8.16 -11.97 -11.21
C ALA A 234 -7.07 -12.87 -10.61
N PHE A 235 -7.21 -14.17 -10.81
CA PHE A 235 -6.18 -15.16 -10.53
C PHE A 235 -6.07 -16.12 -11.71
N GLY A 236 -4.92 -16.10 -12.38
CA GLY A 236 -4.70 -16.78 -13.64
C GLY A 236 -4.41 -18.27 -13.49
N MET A 237 -4.43 -18.97 -14.63
CA MET A 237 -3.87 -20.31 -14.75
C MET A 237 -2.34 -20.24 -14.90
N PRO A 238 -1.62 -21.36 -14.66
CA PRO A 238 -0.19 -21.42 -14.90
C PRO A 238 0.17 -21.02 -16.33
N ASN A 239 1.20 -20.20 -16.50
CA ASN A 239 1.74 -19.74 -17.79
C ASN A 239 0.77 -18.90 -18.64
N GLU A 240 -0.40 -18.55 -18.13
CA GLU A 240 -1.36 -17.72 -18.85
C GLU A 240 -1.20 -16.23 -18.47
N PRO A 241 -1.29 -15.31 -19.46
CA PRO A 241 -1.36 -13.89 -19.18
C PRO A 241 -2.56 -13.54 -18.30
N ILE A 242 -2.40 -12.58 -17.39
CA ILE A 242 -3.47 -12.04 -16.55
C ILE A 242 -3.72 -10.59 -16.94
N LEU A 243 -4.96 -10.25 -17.30
CA LEU A 243 -5.35 -8.87 -17.63
C LEU A 243 -4.41 -8.22 -18.66
N GLY A 244 -4.01 -8.99 -19.68
CA GLY A 244 -3.10 -8.53 -20.75
C GLY A 244 -1.62 -8.48 -20.39
N VAL A 245 -1.23 -8.91 -19.18
CA VAL A 245 0.17 -8.93 -18.73
C VAL A 245 0.71 -10.36 -18.78
N PRO A 246 1.84 -10.62 -19.44
CA PRO A 246 2.44 -11.95 -19.47
C PRO A 246 2.88 -12.38 -18.07
N VAL A 247 2.81 -13.68 -17.83
CA VAL A 247 3.26 -14.32 -16.60
C VAL A 247 4.48 -15.19 -16.93
N SER A 248 5.47 -15.18 -16.04
CA SER A 248 6.70 -15.97 -16.21
C SER A 248 6.42 -17.48 -16.20
N MET A 249 7.32 -18.26 -16.80
CA MET A 249 7.21 -19.72 -16.84
C MET A 249 7.08 -20.33 -15.43
N ASP A 250 6.20 -21.31 -15.31
CA ASP A 250 5.80 -22.02 -14.09
C ASP A 250 5.26 -21.12 -12.97
N ARG A 251 4.60 -20.03 -13.36
CA ARG A 251 3.91 -19.10 -12.45
C ARG A 251 2.46 -18.87 -12.82
N CYS A 252 1.70 -18.43 -11.83
CA CYS A 252 0.34 -17.91 -11.96
C CYS A 252 0.36 -16.41 -11.60
N GLY A 253 -0.37 -15.60 -12.35
CA GLY A 253 -0.57 -14.19 -12.01
C GLY A 253 -1.72 -14.01 -11.01
N LEU A 254 -1.52 -13.20 -9.97
CA LEU A 254 -2.56 -12.77 -9.03
C LEU A 254 -2.65 -11.24 -9.04
N SER A 255 -3.83 -10.71 -9.36
CA SER A 255 -4.08 -9.27 -9.38
C SER A 255 -5.11 -8.86 -8.33
N MET A 256 -4.81 -7.78 -7.60
CA MET A 256 -5.68 -7.22 -6.57
C MET A 256 -5.85 -5.71 -6.74
N ILE A 257 -6.97 -5.19 -6.25
CA ILE A 257 -7.27 -3.76 -6.19
C ILE A 257 -6.22 -3.06 -5.34
N GLY A 258 -5.75 -1.90 -5.80
CA GLY A 258 -4.75 -1.09 -5.14
C GLY A 258 -5.25 -0.52 -3.80
N GLY A 259 -4.38 -0.53 -2.78
CA GLY A 259 -4.71 -0.05 -1.44
C GLY A 259 -5.08 1.43 -1.35
N MET A 260 -4.76 2.24 -2.38
CA MET A 260 -5.12 3.66 -2.43
C MET A 260 -6.47 3.95 -3.09
N THR A 261 -7.25 2.92 -3.41
CA THR A 261 -8.58 3.09 -4.02
C THR A 261 -9.49 4.02 -3.21
N PRO A 262 -9.57 3.93 -1.85
CA PRO A 262 -10.37 4.90 -1.08
C PRO A 262 -9.90 6.34 -1.24
N ALA A 263 -8.59 6.59 -1.12
CA ALA A 263 -8.01 7.93 -1.26
C ALA A 263 -8.27 8.51 -2.66
N ALA A 264 -8.09 7.69 -3.71
CA ALA A 264 -8.34 8.09 -5.09
C ALA A 264 -9.81 8.43 -5.34
N ALA A 265 -10.75 7.63 -4.83
CA ALA A 265 -12.18 7.88 -4.94
C ALA A 265 -12.59 9.19 -4.22
N MET A 266 -12.03 9.45 -3.04
CA MET A 266 -12.22 10.72 -2.32
C MET A 266 -11.68 11.91 -3.13
N MET A 267 -10.51 11.78 -3.76
CA MET A 267 -9.95 12.82 -4.63
C MET A 267 -10.79 13.07 -5.88
N GLU A 268 -11.43 12.04 -6.43
CA GLU A 268 -12.41 12.16 -7.53
C GLU A 268 -13.68 12.89 -7.08
N ALA A 269 -14.11 12.71 -5.83
CA ALA A 269 -15.23 13.43 -5.21
C ALA A 269 -14.89 14.88 -4.82
N GLY A 270 -13.65 15.35 -5.08
CA GLY A 270 -13.22 16.70 -4.75
C GLY A 270 -12.74 16.89 -3.30
N ILE A 271 -12.59 15.80 -2.54
CA ILE A 271 -12.02 15.85 -1.17
C ILE A 271 -10.49 15.94 -1.29
N HIS A 272 -9.89 16.88 -0.56
CA HIS A 272 -8.44 16.96 -0.45
C HIS A 272 -7.93 15.90 0.52
N VAL A 273 -6.98 15.09 0.07
CA VAL A 273 -6.48 13.91 0.79
C VAL A 273 -4.96 13.98 0.90
N GLU A 274 -4.45 13.74 2.09
CA GLU A 274 -3.06 13.34 2.32
C GLU A 274 -3.04 11.83 2.60
N THR A 275 -2.34 11.05 1.77
CA THR A 275 -2.34 9.59 1.87
C THR A 275 -0.94 9.04 2.08
N PHE A 276 -0.84 8.07 2.98
CA PHE A 276 0.37 7.28 3.22
C PHE A 276 0.01 5.81 3.08
N ALA A 277 0.42 5.18 1.98
CA ALA A 277 -0.02 3.84 1.62
C ALA A 277 1.14 3.05 1.03
N PRO A 278 1.54 1.89 1.60
CA PRO A 278 1.24 1.43 2.95
C PRO A 278 1.99 2.25 4.02
N HIS A 279 1.49 2.24 5.26
CA HIS A 279 2.09 3.01 6.36
C HIS A 279 2.50 2.14 7.54
N CYS A 280 1.54 1.61 8.31
CA CYS A 280 1.79 1.01 9.62
C CYS A 280 1.01 -0.29 9.85
N LEU A 281 1.27 -0.95 10.98
CA LEU A 281 0.53 -2.13 11.43
C LEU A 281 -0.60 -1.73 12.39
N THR A 282 -1.78 -2.29 12.15
CA THR A 282 -2.98 -2.06 12.96
C THR A 282 -3.53 -3.38 13.46
N ARG A 283 -3.93 -3.46 14.73
CA ARG A 283 -4.57 -4.65 15.28
C ARG A 283 -6.03 -4.66 14.85
N ILE A 284 -6.52 -5.78 14.31
CA ILE A 284 -7.94 -5.92 13.91
C ILE A 284 -8.91 -5.55 15.04
N ARG A 285 -8.58 -5.92 16.28
CA ARG A 285 -9.42 -5.60 17.45
C ARG A 285 -9.56 -4.10 17.76
N ASP A 286 -8.66 -3.26 17.23
CA ASP A 286 -8.69 -1.81 17.39
C ASP A 286 -9.43 -1.12 16.21
N MET A 287 -9.92 -1.91 15.25
CA MET A 287 -10.65 -1.50 14.06
C MET A 287 -12.13 -1.87 14.17
N GLU A 288 -12.96 -1.18 13.41
CA GLU A 288 -14.40 -1.42 13.29
C GLU A 288 -14.74 -1.95 11.88
N ILE A 289 -15.91 -2.58 11.75
CA ILE A 289 -16.44 -2.98 10.45
C ILE A 289 -17.10 -1.74 9.84
N VAL A 290 -16.69 -1.34 8.64
CA VAL A 290 -17.12 -0.07 8.03
C VAL A 290 -18.64 0.08 7.92
N THR A 291 -19.38 -1.00 7.66
CA THR A 291 -20.84 -0.97 7.55
C THR A 291 -21.56 -0.72 8.87
N LYS A 292 -20.85 -0.71 10.01
CA LYS A 292 -21.38 -0.34 11.33
C LYS A 292 -21.23 1.15 11.64
N LEU A 293 -20.54 1.90 10.78
CA LEU A 293 -20.31 3.34 10.93
C LEU A 293 -21.42 4.19 10.31
N THR A 294 -22.35 3.57 9.58
CA THR A 294 -23.49 4.21 8.89
C THR A 294 -24.80 3.96 9.59
#